data_AF-A0A1Q8GDQ1-F1
#
_entry.id   AF-A0A1Q8GDQ1-F1
#
_cell.length_a   1.000
_cell.length_b   1.000
_cell.length_c   1.000
_cell.angle_alpha   90.00
_cell.angle_beta   90.00
_cell.angle_gamma   90.00
#
_symmetry.space_group_name_H-M   'P 1'
#
loop_
_entity.id
_entity.type
_entity.pdbx_description
1 polymer ?
#
loop_
_entity_poly.entity_id
_entity_poly.type
_entity_poly.pdbx_seq_one_letter_code
_entity_poly.pdbx_strand_id
1 'polypeptide(L)'
;MELSKKGLSDAKPQEVVQTALELWHKSYLPSLTGLSVENKRVAGYLLDRLSRFNCLSAEQKAKLQEVAYSARADVPHRESQLKVDSLAKQWGLDYDLRPFMKDLLPLQTRHFKRNFAKHNDEAA
;
A
#
# COMPACT_ATOMS: atom_id res chain seq x y z
N MET A 1 2.20 -6.32 7.96
CA MET A 1 2.34 -5.95 6.54
C MET A 1 3.76 -6.28 6.13
N GLU A 2 3.98 -7.28 5.27
CA GLU A 2 5.34 -7.75 4.94
C GLU A 2 6.12 -6.78 4.04
N LEU A 3 5.43 -6.06 3.14
CA LEU A 3 6.05 -5.03 2.29
C LEU A 3 6.77 -3.94 3.07
N SER A 4 6.33 -3.63 4.29
CA SER A 4 6.97 -2.57 5.07
C SER A 4 8.35 -2.94 5.58
N LYS A 5 8.64 -4.23 5.78
CA LYS A 5 9.96 -4.73 6.17
C LYS A 5 10.88 -4.88 4.97
N LYS A 6 10.33 -5.31 3.83
CA LYS A 6 11.07 -5.53 2.59
C LYS A 6 11.42 -4.23 1.87
N GLY A 7 10.56 -3.21 1.99
CA GLY A 7 10.67 -1.98 1.21
C GLY A 7 10.08 -2.11 -0.19
N LEU A 8 9.85 -0.98 -0.84
CA LEU A 8 9.30 -0.91 -2.20
C LEU A 8 10.35 -1.09 -3.30
N SER A 9 11.63 -0.92 -3.00
CA SER A 9 12.75 -1.14 -3.92
C SER A 9 12.81 -2.57 -4.45
N ASP A 10 12.60 -3.53 -3.55
CA ASP A 10 12.75 -4.96 -3.81
C ASP A 10 11.39 -5.68 -3.92
N ALA A 11 10.30 -4.91 -3.88
CA ALA A 11 8.95 -5.44 -3.95
C ALA A 11 8.64 -6.00 -5.35
N LYS A 12 8.10 -7.21 -5.39
CA LYS A 12 7.53 -7.81 -6.59
C LYS A 12 6.11 -7.25 -6.80
N PRO A 13 5.65 -7.06 -8.05
CA PRO A 13 4.30 -6.58 -8.33
C PRO A 13 3.19 -7.35 -7.60
N GLN A 14 3.34 -8.68 -7.48
CA GLN A 14 2.36 -9.53 -6.79
C GLN A 14 2.23 -9.20 -5.29
N GLU A 15 3.31 -8.79 -4.62
CA GLU A 15 3.28 -8.42 -3.19
C GLU A 15 2.51 -7.11 -2.98
N VAL A 16 2.72 -6.15 -3.88
CA VAL A 16 2.01 -4.86 -3.90
C VAL A 16 0.52 -5.05 -4.20
N VAL A 17 0.21 -5.88 -5.19
CA VAL A 17 -1.17 -6.28 -5.53
C VAL A 17 -1.85 -6.97 -4.34
N GLN A 18 -1.18 -7.93 -3.70
CA GLN A 18 -1.75 -8.64 -2.55
C GLN A 18 -2.08 -7.70 -1.40
N THR A 19 -1.18 -6.75 -1.10
CA THR A 19 -1.42 -5.72 -0.08
C THR A 19 -2.61 -4.83 -0.44
N ALA A 20 -2.72 -4.39 -1.69
CA ALA A 20 -3.87 -3.62 -2.15
C ALA A 20 -5.19 -4.40 -2.02
N LEU A 21 -5.21 -5.69 -2.38
CA LEU A 21 -6.40 -6.54 -2.25
C LEU A 21 -6.84 -6.70 -0.78
N GLU A 22 -5.90 -6.84 0.14
CA GLU A 22 -6.18 -6.94 1.58
C GLU A 22 -6.82 -5.66 2.11
N LEU A 23 -6.25 -4.50 1.76
CA LEU A 23 -6.74 -3.21 2.23
C LEU A 23 -8.07 -2.82 1.56
N TRP A 24 -8.23 -3.06 0.25
CA TRP A 24 -9.38 -2.63 -0.53
C TRP A 24 -10.60 -3.55 -0.41
N HIS A 25 -10.40 -4.87 -0.33
CA HIS A 25 -11.51 -5.83 -0.47
C HIS A 25 -11.69 -6.75 0.74
N LYS A 26 -10.69 -6.86 1.62
CA LYS A 26 -10.81 -7.62 2.87
C LYS A 26 -11.00 -6.73 4.10
N SER A 27 -11.09 -5.41 3.90
CA SER A 27 -11.17 -4.41 4.96
C SER A 27 -10.09 -4.57 6.03
N TYR A 28 -8.91 -5.08 5.65
CA TYR A 28 -7.81 -5.28 6.58
C TYR A 28 -7.29 -3.93 7.05
N LEU A 29 -7.10 -3.79 8.37
CA LEU A 29 -6.56 -2.60 9.01
C LEU A 29 -5.27 -2.98 9.77
N PRO A 30 -4.08 -2.71 9.22
CA PRO A 30 -2.83 -3.06 9.87
C PRO A 30 -2.51 -2.12 11.02
N SER A 31 -1.92 -2.67 12.09
CA SER A 31 -1.28 -1.87 13.15
C SER A 31 0.16 -1.55 12.76
N LEU A 32 0.58 -0.30 12.99
CA LEU A 32 1.95 0.18 12.76
C LEU A 32 2.76 0.33 14.05
N THR A 33 2.19 -0.07 15.19
CA THR A 33 2.83 -0.02 16.50
C THR A 33 4.02 -0.99 16.57
N GLY A 34 5.13 -0.56 17.18
CA GLY A 34 6.34 -1.38 17.34
C GLY A 34 7.18 -1.57 16.07
N LEU A 35 6.76 -1.00 14.94
CA LEU A 35 7.60 -0.96 13.73
C LEU A 35 8.75 0.03 13.89
N SER A 36 9.90 -0.29 13.29
CA SER A 36 11.00 0.67 13.13
C SER A 36 10.54 1.90 12.32
N VAL A 37 11.25 3.02 12.46
CA VAL A 37 10.95 4.26 11.72
C VAL A 37 10.87 4.00 10.22
N GLU A 38 11.83 3.28 9.64
CA GLU A 38 11.86 2.98 8.21
C GLU A 38 10.67 2.13 7.77
N ASN A 39 10.31 1.10 8.56
CA ASN A 39 9.14 0.29 8.28
C ASN A 39 7.84 1.10 8.41
N LYS A 40 7.76 2.03 9.38
CA LYS A 40 6.62 2.95 9.52
C LYS A 40 6.49 3.86 8.30
N ARG A 41 7.59 4.35 7.72
CA ARG A 41 7.55 5.17 6.49
C ARG A 41 6.89 4.42 5.34
N VAL A 42 7.37 3.20 5.07
CA VAL A 42 6.85 2.38 3.98
C VAL A 42 5.39 2.00 4.22
N ALA A 43 5.07 1.50 5.43
CA ALA A 43 3.71 1.10 5.76
C ALA A 43 2.73 2.28 5.73
N GLY A 44 3.11 3.41 6.32
CA GLY A 44 2.31 4.63 6.34
C GLY A 44 2.06 5.19 4.95
N TYR A 45 3.09 5.24 4.09
CA TYR A 45 2.94 5.60 2.69
C TYR A 45 1.98 4.68 1.95
N LEU A 46 2.09 3.36 2.13
CA LEU A 46 1.20 2.39 1.50
C LEU A 46 -0.26 2.62 1.91
N LEU A 47 -0.53 2.80 3.21
CA LEU A 47 -1.88 3.07 3.71
C LEU A 47 -2.44 4.38 3.17
N ASP A 48 -1.66 5.46 3.27
CA ASP A 48 -2.07 6.79 2.81
C ASP A 48 -2.32 6.76 1.29
N ARG A 49 -1.40 6.19 0.50
CA ARG A 49 -1.51 6.14 -0.96
C ARG A 49 -2.69 5.28 -1.42
N LEU A 50 -2.81 4.06 -0.89
CA LEU A 50 -3.87 3.13 -1.27
C LEU A 50 -5.25 3.58 -0.78
N SER A 51 -5.32 4.34 0.33
CA SER A 51 -6.58 4.94 0.81
C SER A 51 -7.19 5.99 -0.13
N ARG A 52 -6.37 6.57 -1.03
CA ARG A 52 -6.78 7.64 -1.96
C ARG A 52 -7.44 7.10 -3.23
N PHE A 53 -7.48 5.79 -3.43
CA PHE A 53 -8.17 5.17 -4.54
C PHE A 53 -9.68 5.09 -4.28
N ASN A 54 -10.48 5.30 -5.33
CA ASN A 54 -11.96 5.36 -5.23
C ASN A 54 -12.65 3.99 -5.07
N CYS A 55 -11.92 2.95 -4.66
CA CYS A 55 -12.45 1.59 -4.47
C CYS A 55 -12.83 1.27 -3.01
N LEU A 56 -12.51 2.17 -2.07
CA LEU A 56 -12.84 2.04 -0.65
C LEU A 56 -14.16 2.71 -0.29
N SER A 57 -14.83 2.20 0.75
CA SER A 57 -15.89 2.96 1.42
C SER A 57 -15.29 4.16 2.17
N ALA A 58 -16.12 5.19 2.42
CA ALA A 58 -15.68 6.37 3.17
C ALA A 58 -15.17 6.01 4.57
N GLU A 59 -15.84 5.07 5.24
CA GLU A 59 -15.44 4.56 6.57
C GLU A 59 -14.07 3.86 6.53
N GLN A 60 -13.86 2.93 5.59
CA GLN A 60 -12.59 2.21 5.50
C GLN A 60 -11.44 3.14 5.11
N LYS A 61 -11.70 4.10 4.21
CA LYS A 61 -10.74 5.16 3.89
C LYS A 61 -10.34 5.96 5.14
N ALA A 62 -11.31 6.39 5.94
CA ALA A 62 -11.05 7.17 7.15
C ALA A 62 -10.16 6.38 8.14
N LYS A 63 -10.48 5.11 8.39
CA LYS A 63 -9.69 4.23 9.27
C LYS A 63 -8.24 4.07 8.81
N LEU A 64 -8.03 3.82 7.51
CA LEU A 64 -6.68 3.68 6.95
C LEU A 64 -5.87 4.98 7.05
N GLN A 65 -6.52 6.12 6.80
CA GLN A 65 -5.89 7.43 6.91
C GLN A 65 -5.55 7.79 8.36
N GLU A 66 -6.41 7.47 9.31
CA GLU A 66 -6.16 7.68 10.74
C GLU A 66 -4.92 6.91 11.21
N VAL A 67 -4.79 5.64 10.82
CA VAL A 67 -3.59 4.84 11.13
C VAL A 67 -2.34 5.45 10.50
N ALA A 68 -2.42 5.86 9.24
CA ALA A 68 -1.31 6.50 8.55
C ALA A 68 -0.92 7.83 9.23
N TYR A 69 -1.87 8.70 9.54
CA TYR A 69 -1.57 10.01 10.15
C TYR A 69 -1.04 9.88 11.58
N SER A 70 -1.58 8.95 12.36
CA SER A 70 -1.05 8.63 13.69
C SER A 70 0.41 8.18 13.60
N ALA A 71 0.74 7.29 12.66
CA ALA A 71 2.13 6.85 12.47
C ALA A 71 3.04 7.97 11.97
N ARG A 72 2.52 8.93 11.19
CA ARG A 72 3.30 10.05 10.66
C ARG A 72 3.82 10.97 11.76
N ALA A 73 3.10 11.11 12.87
CA ALA A 73 3.53 11.90 14.02
C ALA A 73 4.82 11.34 14.67
N ASP A 74 5.02 10.02 14.61
CA ASP A 74 6.19 9.34 15.18
C ASP A 74 7.38 9.24 14.22
N VAL A 75 7.21 9.67 12.97
CA VAL A 75 8.22 9.49 11.92
C VAL A 75 8.95 10.81 11.71
N PRO A 76 10.26 10.89 11.99
CA PRO A 76 11.05 12.10 11.76
C PRO A 76 10.98 12.54 10.30
N HIS A 77 11.12 13.84 10.06
CA HIS A 77 11.24 14.33 8.69
C HIS A 77 12.51 13.79 8.02
N ARG A 78 12.40 13.42 6.74
CA ARG A 78 13.53 13.01 5.89
C ARG A 78 13.26 13.53 4.48
N GLU A 79 14.23 14.21 3.90
CA GLU A 79 14.15 14.61 2.49
C GLU A 79 14.45 13.42 1.59
N SER A 80 13.57 13.20 0.61
CA SER A 80 13.83 12.21 -0.45
C SER A 80 14.95 12.69 -1.36
N GLN A 81 15.85 11.77 -1.69
CA GLN A 81 16.98 11.97 -2.60
C GLN A 81 16.62 11.61 -4.05
N LEU A 82 15.49 10.92 -4.27
CA LEU A 82 15.06 10.47 -5.60
C LEU A 82 13.79 11.18 -6.09
N LYS A 83 13.58 11.12 -7.41
CA LYS A 83 12.40 11.71 -8.04
C LYS A 83 11.18 10.79 -7.85
N VAL A 84 10.49 10.93 -6.73
CA VAL A 84 9.26 10.20 -6.39
C VAL A 84 8.00 11.08 -6.34
N ASP A 85 6.83 10.43 -6.25
CA ASP A 85 5.55 11.12 -6.05
C ASP A 85 5.54 11.95 -4.75
N SER A 86 4.67 12.97 -4.70
CA SER A 86 4.64 13.93 -3.60
C SER A 86 4.32 13.30 -2.25
N LEU A 87 3.57 12.20 -2.24
CA LEU A 87 3.20 11.50 -1.01
C LEU A 87 4.36 10.66 -0.49
N ALA A 88 5.09 9.99 -1.37
CA ALA A 88 6.33 9.29 -1.02
C ALA A 88 7.35 10.26 -0.42
N LYS A 89 7.50 11.46 -0.99
CA LYS A 89 8.35 12.52 -0.42
C LYS A 89 7.92 12.93 0.98
N GLN A 90 6.61 13.10 1.20
CA GLN A 90 6.06 13.45 2.52
C GLN A 90 6.34 12.40 3.59
N TRP A 91 6.44 11.14 3.18
CA TRP A 91 6.83 10.01 4.03
C TRP A 91 8.35 9.82 4.12
N GLY A 92 9.14 10.62 3.41
CA GLY A 92 10.60 10.54 3.37
C GLY A 92 11.10 9.28 2.68
N LEU A 93 10.39 8.79 1.66
CA LEU A 93 10.76 7.61 0.88
C LEU A 93 11.43 8.01 -0.43
N ASP A 94 12.31 7.13 -0.92
CA ASP A 94 12.95 7.24 -2.25
C ASP A 94 12.33 6.32 -3.30
N TYR A 95 11.24 5.63 -2.93
CA TYR A 95 10.49 4.73 -3.79
C TYR A 95 8.99 5.02 -3.67
N ASP A 96 8.25 4.73 -4.72
CA ASP A 96 6.80 4.95 -4.78
C ASP A 96 6.06 3.86 -5.58
N LEU A 97 4.75 3.99 -5.68
CA LEU A 97 3.90 3.02 -6.36
C LEU A 97 3.87 3.14 -7.88
N ARG A 98 4.53 4.13 -8.51
CA ARG A 98 4.46 4.34 -9.97
C ARG A 98 4.80 3.07 -10.77
N PRO A 99 5.86 2.29 -10.43
CA PRO A 99 6.19 1.07 -11.16
C PRO A 99 5.09 0.00 -11.14
N PHE A 100 4.23 0.03 -10.12
CA PHE A 100 3.18 -0.97 -9.88
C PHE A 100 1.79 -0.52 -10.33
N MET A 101 1.65 0.72 -10.81
CA MET A 101 0.34 1.28 -11.16
C MET A 101 -0.39 0.48 -12.23
N LYS A 102 0.33 -0.08 -13.21
CA LYS A 102 -0.27 -0.91 -14.28
C LYS A 102 -1.01 -2.13 -13.71
N ASP A 103 -0.52 -2.70 -12.60
CA ASP A 103 -1.08 -3.88 -11.95
C ASP A 103 -2.14 -3.51 -10.91
N LEU A 104 -2.05 -2.30 -10.32
CA LEU A 104 -2.99 -1.78 -9.33
C LEU A 104 -4.28 -1.20 -9.93
N LEU A 105 -4.18 -0.48 -11.05
CA LEU A 105 -5.32 0.22 -11.67
C LEU A 105 -6.50 -0.72 -12.02
N PRO A 106 -6.30 -1.94 -12.57
CA PRO A 106 -7.40 -2.86 -12.85
C PRO A 106 -8.18 -3.29 -11.60
N LEU A 107 -7.57 -3.22 -10.42
CA LEU A 107 -8.18 -3.61 -9.15
C LEU A 107 -8.99 -2.49 -8.51
N GLN A 108 -8.92 -1.26 -9.04
CA GLN A 108 -9.64 -0.09 -8.53
C GLN A 108 -11.14 -0.14 -8.87
N THR A 109 -11.82 -1.20 -8.43
CA THR A 109 -13.26 -1.38 -8.63
C THR A 109 -13.94 -1.63 -7.29
N ARG A 110 -15.07 -0.95 -7.04
CA ARG A 110 -15.82 -1.11 -5.79
C ARG A 110 -16.46 -2.50 -5.66
N HIS A 111 -16.74 -3.13 -6.80
CA HIS A 111 -17.31 -4.48 -6.91
C HIS A 111 -16.31 -5.46 -7.51
N PHE A 112 -15.06 -5.45 -7.02
CA PHE A 112 -14.06 -6.43 -7.43
C PHE A 112 -14.54 -7.85 -7.08
N LYS A 113 -15.19 -8.53 -8.02
CA LYS A 113 -15.39 -9.97 -7.96
C LYS A 113 -14.09 -10.60 -8.42
N ARG A 114 -13.41 -11.27 -7.50
CA ARG A 114 -12.19 -12.03 -7.77
C ARG A 114 -12.53 -13.19 -8.72
N ASN A 115 -12.63 -12.93 -10.02
CA ASN A 115 -12.66 -13.98 -11.04
C ASN A 115 -11.23 -14.50 -11.29
N PHE A 116 -10.52 -14.86 -10.22
CA PHE A 116 -9.32 -15.69 -10.30
C PHE A 116 -9.72 -17.09 -9.87
N ALA A 117 -10.57 -17.73 -10.68
CA ALA A 117 -10.79 -19.16 -10.64
C ALA A 117 -10.32 -19.74 -11.98
N LYS A 118 -9.19 -20.46 -11.89
CA LYS A 118 -8.68 -21.48 -12.83
C LYS A 118 -8.07 -20.99 -14.14
N HIS A 119 -6.79 -20.63 -14.08
CA HIS A 119 -5.84 -21.04 -15.13
C HIS A 119 -4.55 -21.50 -14.44
N ASN A 120 -4.56 -22.79 -14.09
CA ASN A 120 -3.40 -23.68 -13.97
C ASN A 120 -3.89 -24.89 -13.20
N ASP A 121 -4.44 -25.86 -13.93
CA ASP A 121 -4.38 -27.30 -13.67
C ASP A 121 -5.22 -27.96 -14.76
N GLU A 122 -4.55 -28.34 -15.86
CA GLU A 122 -4.83 -29.48 -16.73
C GLU A 122 -3.98 -29.34 -18.00
N ALA A 123 -2.68 -29.61 -17.83
CA ALA A 123 -1.81 -30.13 -18.88
C ALA A 123 -1.02 -31.27 -18.24
N ALA A 124 -1.65 -32.43 -18.18
CA ALA A 124 -1.03 -33.74 -17.98
C ALA A 124 -1.84 -34.76 -18.78
#